data_AF-A0A1Y1MB71-F1
#
_entry.id   AF-A0A1Y1MB71-F1
#
_cell.length_a   1.000
_cell.length_b   1.000
_cell.length_c   1.000
_cell.angle_alpha   90.00
_cell.angle_beta   90.00
_cell.angle_gamma   90.00
#
_symmetry.space_group_name_H-M   'P 1'
#
loop_
_entity.id
_entity.type
_entity.pdbx_description
1 polymer ?
#
loop_
_entity_poly.entity_id
_entity_poly.type
_entity_poly.pdbx_seq_one_letter_code
_entity_poly.pdbx_strand_id
1 'polypeptide(L)'
;MLAGRSPFDIAGASENPDQNTEDYLFQVILEKTIRIPRSLSVKAANVLKGFLNKNPADRLGCHSSESFVEITSHQFFKSIDWDMLEQKQVPPPYKPRLDGDRDLANFPPEFTDEPVHLTPDDPRVIEKIDQSEFEGFEYVNPLLMSLEDCV
;
A
#
# COMPACT_ATOMS: atom_id res chain seq x y z
N MET A 1 -0.40 7.63 -7.83
CA MET A 1 -1.38 7.35 -8.90
C MET A 1 -1.79 8.61 -9.65
N LEU A 2 -2.67 9.46 -9.10
CA LEU A 2 -3.26 10.59 -9.86
C LEU A 2 -2.26 11.67 -10.32
N ALA A 3 -1.23 11.97 -9.51
CA ALA A 3 -0.22 12.98 -9.83
C ALA A 3 1.11 12.40 -10.35
N GLY A 4 1.26 11.06 -10.37
CA GLY A 4 2.49 10.39 -10.77
C GLY A 4 3.72 10.59 -9.85
N ARG A 5 3.57 11.25 -8.70
CA ARG A 5 4.65 11.55 -7.74
C ARG A 5 4.11 11.70 -6.31
N SER A 6 4.98 11.76 -5.31
CA SER A 6 4.57 12.00 -3.91
C SER A 6 4.02 13.43 -3.75
N PRO A 7 2.98 13.65 -2.91
CA PRO A 7 2.54 14.99 -2.54
C PRO A 7 3.55 15.73 -1.66
N PHE A 8 4.53 15.01 -1.10
CA PHE A 8 5.61 15.54 -0.26
C PHE A 8 6.94 15.61 -1.01
N ASP A 9 6.98 15.20 -2.29
CA ASP A 9 8.18 15.36 -3.11
C ASP A 9 8.52 16.84 -3.17
N ILE A 10 9.66 17.17 -2.55
CA ILE A 10 10.32 18.45 -2.71
C ILE A 10 10.97 18.34 -4.09
N ALA A 11 10.30 18.85 -5.11
CA ALA A 11 10.75 18.71 -6.49
C ALA A 11 12.21 19.18 -6.64
N GLY A 12 13.09 18.23 -6.98
CA GLY A 12 14.53 18.43 -7.14
C GLY A 12 15.24 18.28 -5.80
N ALA A 13 16.29 17.45 -5.77
CA ALA A 13 17.31 17.53 -4.73
C ALA A 13 17.62 19.01 -4.55
N SER A 14 17.21 19.58 -3.43
CA SER A 14 17.61 20.93 -3.12
C SER A 14 19.13 20.94 -3.16
N GLU A 15 19.74 21.96 -3.76
CA GLU A 15 21.19 22.14 -3.64
C GLU A 15 21.62 22.22 -2.17
N ASN A 16 20.66 22.50 -1.27
CA ASN A 16 20.84 22.41 0.16
C ASN A 16 20.67 20.95 0.68
N PRO A 17 21.75 20.30 1.17
CA PRO A 17 21.70 18.94 1.72
C PRO A 17 20.72 18.78 2.88
N ASP A 18 20.49 19.84 3.68
CA ASP A 18 19.59 19.80 4.84
C ASP A 18 18.15 19.47 4.45
N GLN A 19 17.74 19.79 3.22
CA GLN A 19 16.40 19.53 2.69
C GLN A 19 16.24 18.13 2.10
N ASN A 20 17.32 17.33 2.05
CA ASN A 20 17.29 15.94 1.60
C ASN A 20 17.29 14.96 2.79
N THR A 21 16.96 15.44 3.99
CA THR A 21 16.90 14.65 5.23
C THR A 21 15.48 14.16 5.55
N GLU A 22 15.38 13.07 6.31
CA GLU A 22 14.09 12.56 6.80
C GLU A 22 13.40 13.56 7.73
N ASP A 23 14.16 14.26 8.59
CA ASP A 23 13.62 15.29 9.48
C ASP A 23 12.93 16.42 8.70
N TYR A 24 13.53 16.87 7.59
CA TYR A 24 12.91 17.85 6.72
C TYR A 24 11.66 17.31 6.03
N LEU A 25 11.67 16.04 5.60
CA LEU A 25 10.47 15.39 5.08
C LEU A 25 9.34 15.35 6.12
N PHE A 26 9.63 15.00 7.38
CA PHE A 26 8.65 15.02 8.46
C PHE A 26 8.10 16.43 8.69
N GLN A 27 8.95 17.44 8.69
CA GLN A 27 8.51 18.83 8.76
C GLN A 27 7.58 19.19 7.59
N VAL A 28 7.92 18.78 6.36
CA VAL A 28 7.05 18.98 5.19
C VAL A 28 5.70 18.29 5.35
N ILE A 29 5.68 17.06 5.87
CA ILE A 29 4.45 16.31 6.15
C ILE A 29 3.60 17.02 7.22
N LEU A 30 4.22 17.57 8.26
CA LEU A 30 3.52 18.23 9.37
C LEU A 30 3.04 19.65 9.01
N GLU A 31 3.82 20.43 8.29
CA GLU A 31 3.59 21.87 8.16
C GLU A 31 3.12 22.28 6.77
N LYS A 32 3.72 21.71 5.72
CA LYS A 32 3.50 22.17 4.35
C LYS A 32 2.09 21.83 3.87
N THR A 33 1.39 22.82 3.31
CA THR A 33 0.11 22.60 2.64
C THR A 33 0.33 21.88 1.31
N ILE A 34 -0.37 20.75 1.11
CA ILE A 34 -0.30 19.98 -0.12
C ILE A 34 -1.00 20.73 -1.25
N ARG A 35 -0.30 20.89 -2.38
CA ARG A 35 -0.83 21.54 -3.59
C ARG A 35 -1.29 20.49 -4.59
N ILE A 36 -2.61 20.46 -4.83
CA ILE A 36 -3.20 19.55 -5.81
C ILE A 36 -2.93 20.07 -7.24
N PRO A 37 -2.41 19.23 -8.17
CA PRO A 37 -2.20 19.63 -9.56
C PRO A 37 -3.49 20.08 -10.25
N ARG A 38 -3.40 21.12 -11.09
CA ARG A 38 -4.55 21.68 -11.84
C ARG A 38 -5.14 20.72 -12.88
N SER A 39 -4.38 19.70 -13.28
CA SER A 39 -4.83 18.65 -14.21
C SER A 39 -5.85 17.71 -13.60
N LEU A 40 -6.00 17.69 -12.27
CA LEU A 40 -6.94 16.80 -11.60
C LEU A 40 -8.35 17.39 -11.57
N SER A 41 -9.35 16.51 -11.71
CA SER A 41 -10.75 16.90 -11.61
C SER A 41 -11.08 17.43 -10.21
N VAL A 42 -12.14 18.24 -10.10
CA VAL A 42 -12.59 18.79 -8.79
C VAL A 42 -12.88 17.67 -7.79
N LYS A 43 -13.51 16.58 -8.24
CA LYS A 43 -13.80 15.39 -7.41
C LYS A 43 -12.52 14.74 -6.88
N ALA A 44 -11.50 14.61 -7.73
CA ALA A 44 -10.19 14.08 -7.35
C ALA A 44 -9.46 15.01 -6.36
N ALA A 45 -9.52 16.32 -6.59
CA ALA A 45 -8.93 17.28 -5.66
C ALA A 45 -9.61 17.27 -4.29
N ASN A 46 -10.93 17.12 -4.26
CA ASN A 46 -11.71 17.09 -3.04
C ASN A 46 -11.41 15.83 -2.20
N VAL A 47 -11.40 14.64 -2.82
CA VAL A 47 -11.07 13.40 -2.10
C VAL A 47 -9.65 13.41 -1.54
N LEU A 48 -8.67 13.91 -2.33
CA LEU A 48 -7.28 14.01 -1.89
C LEU A 48 -7.13 14.95 -0.69
N LYS A 49 -7.81 16.11 -0.70
CA LYS A 49 -7.81 17.02 0.46
C LYS A 49 -8.45 16.40 1.69
N GLY A 50 -9.54 15.64 1.51
CA GLY A 50 -10.22 14.93 2.59
C GLY A 50 -9.32 13.90 3.27
N PHE A 51 -8.67 13.03 2.49
CA PHE A 51 -7.77 12.01 3.05
C PHE A 51 -6.46 12.59 3.61
N LEU A 52 -5.93 13.64 2.99
CA LEU A 52 -4.67 14.26 3.39
C LEU A 52 -4.88 15.39 4.41
N ASN A 53 -6.02 15.41 5.11
CA ASN A 53 -6.22 16.34 6.21
C ASN A 53 -5.25 16.01 7.35
N LYS A 54 -4.50 17.02 7.80
CA LYS A 54 -3.51 16.86 8.87
C LYS A 54 -4.17 16.59 10.22
N ASN A 55 -5.35 17.16 10.46
CA ASN A 55 -6.16 16.83 11.64
C ASN A 55 -6.88 15.50 11.41
N PRO A 56 -6.58 14.43 12.18
CA PRO A 56 -7.27 13.15 12.02
C PRO A 56 -8.78 13.23 12.28
N ALA A 57 -9.23 14.12 13.18
CA ALA A 57 -10.65 14.27 13.50
C ALA A 57 -11.49 14.82 12.32
N ASP A 58 -10.85 15.56 11.41
CA ASP A 58 -11.48 16.14 10.22
C ASP A 58 -11.09 15.39 8.92
N ARG A 59 -10.38 14.26 9.06
CA ARG A 59 -9.93 13.45 7.93
C ARG A 59 -11.10 12.61 7.43
N LEU A 60 -11.27 12.57 6.10
CA LEU A 60 -12.32 11.79 5.45
C LEU A 60 -12.25 10.33 5.91
N GLY A 61 -13.34 9.82 6.48
CA GLY A 61 -13.42 8.47 7.01
C GLY A 61 -12.72 8.27 8.35
N CYS A 62 -12.64 9.31 9.19
CA CYS A 62 -12.12 9.22 10.56
C CYS A 62 -13.07 9.81 11.62
N HIS A 63 -14.23 10.35 11.23
CA HIS A 63 -15.03 11.22 12.11
C HIS A 63 -15.98 10.48 13.07
N SER A 64 -16.41 9.24 12.79
CA SER A 64 -17.19 8.40 13.75
C SER A 64 -17.49 6.98 13.20
N SER A 65 -18.44 6.24 13.81
CA SER A 65 -18.89 4.90 13.40
C SER A 65 -19.35 4.78 11.94
N GLU A 66 -19.64 5.89 11.26
CA GLU A 66 -20.03 5.93 9.84
C GLU A 66 -18.87 6.28 8.89
N SER A 67 -17.63 6.24 9.37
CA SER A 67 -16.43 6.61 8.61
C SER A 67 -16.31 5.96 7.24
N PHE A 68 -16.68 4.69 7.12
CA PHE A 68 -16.64 4.01 5.81
C PHE A 68 -17.68 4.55 4.83
N VAL A 69 -18.88 4.91 5.32
CA VAL A 69 -19.96 5.47 4.50
C VAL A 69 -19.56 6.81 3.90
N GLU A 70 -18.81 7.63 4.64
CA GLU A 70 -18.27 8.90 4.11
C GLU A 70 -17.38 8.67 2.87
N ILE A 71 -16.55 7.63 2.91
CA ILE A 71 -15.68 7.27 1.79
C ILE A 71 -16.53 6.76 0.63
N THR A 72 -17.39 5.77 0.87
CA THR A 72 -18.15 5.11 -0.21
C THR A 72 -19.15 6.03 -0.89
N SER A 73 -19.71 7.00 -0.16
CA SER A 73 -20.65 8.00 -0.69
C SER A 73 -19.97 9.23 -1.33
N HIS A 74 -18.64 9.36 -1.21
CA HIS A 74 -17.91 10.50 -1.75
C HIS A 74 -18.04 10.59 -3.28
N GLN A 75 -18.22 11.81 -3.82
CA GLN A 75 -18.49 12.04 -5.25
C GLN A 75 -17.43 11.51 -6.21
N PHE A 76 -16.20 11.34 -5.72
CA PHE A 76 -15.10 10.71 -6.47
C PHE A 76 -15.36 9.22 -6.76
N PHE A 77 -16.00 8.51 -5.83
CA PHE A 77 -16.28 7.07 -5.93
C PHE A 77 -17.70 6.75 -6.39
N LYS A 78 -18.48 7.77 -6.80
CA LYS A 78 -19.90 7.61 -7.19
C LYS A 78 -20.16 6.54 -8.25
N SER A 79 -19.18 6.24 -9.12
CA SER A 79 -19.32 5.22 -10.16
C SER A 79 -19.00 3.80 -9.71
N ILE A 80 -18.57 3.60 -8.46
CA ILE A 80 -18.24 2.29 -7.91
C ILE A 80 -19.49 1.66 -7.32
N ASP A 81 -19.82 0.47 -7.82
CA ASP A 81 -20.70 -0.46 -7.13
C ASP A 81 -19.83 -1.27 -6.16
N TRP A 82 -20.00 -1.04 -4.86
CA TRP A 82 -19.14 -1.60 -3.82
C TRP A 82 -19.37 -3.09 -3.61
N ASP A 83 -20.62 -3.56 -3.75
CA ASP A 83 -20.98 -4.98 -3.61
C ASP A 83 -20.40 -5.79 -4.78
N MET A 84 -20.54 -5.29 -6.01
CA MET A 84 -19.93 -5.91 -7.18
C MET A 84 -18.40 -5.88 -7.13
N LEU A 85 -17.82 -4.80 -6.61
CA LEU A 85 -16.36 -4.67 -6.47
C LEU A 85 -15.82 -5.72 -5.48
N GLU A 86 -16.46 -5.87 -4.32
CA GLU A 86 -16.08 -6.86 -3.30
C GLU A 86 -16.19 -8.29 -3.85
N GLN A 87 -17.23 -8.57 -4.62
CA GLN A 87 -17.44 -9.86 -5.30
C GLN A 87 -16.55 -10.06 -6.54
N LYS A 88 -15.60 -9.14 -6.81
CA LYS A 88 -14.69 -9.17 -7.97
C LYS A 88 -15.41 -9.21 -9.34
N GLN A 89 -16.61 -8.64 -9.42
CA GLN A 89 -17.41 -8.60 -10.65
C GLN A 89 -17.13 -7.36 -11.51
N VAL A 90 -16.49 -6.34 -10.94
CA VAL A 90 -16.04 -5.17 -11.71
C VAL A 90 -14.78 -5.54 -12.49
N PRO A 91 -14.77 -5.46 -13.83
CA PRO A 91 -13.58 -5.77 -14.62
C PRO A 91 -12.45 -4.79 -14.30
N PRO A 92 -11.20 -5.26 -14.08
CA PRO A 92 -10.09 -4.39 -13.76
C PRO A 92 -9.74 -3.50 -14.95
N PRO A 93 -9.37 -2.22 -14.73
CA PRO A 93 -9.03 -1.30 -15.82
C PRO A 93 -7.70 -1.65 -16.52
N TYR A 94 -6.88 -2.48 -15.88
CA TYR A 94 -5.63 -3.01 -16.43
C TYR A 94 -5.53 -4.49 -16.14
N LYS A 95 -5.24 -5.28 -17.18
CA LYS A 95 -4.93 -6.70 -17.07
C LYS A 95 -3.44 -6.89 -17.38
N PRO A 96 -2.60 -7.23 -16.38
CA PRO A 96 -1.20 -7.52 -16.62
C PRO A 96 -1.02 -8.63 -17.66
N ARG A 97 0.02 -8.51 -18.48
CA ARG A 97 0.42 -9.59 -19.38
C ARG A 97 1.10 -10.68 -18.55
N LEU A 98 0.72 -11.92 -18.85
CA LEU A 98 1.31 -13.13 -18.31
C LEU A 98 1.56 -14.08 -19.47
N ASP A 99 2.81 -14.49 -19.66
CA ASP A 99 3.23 -15.38 -20.74
C ASP A 99 3.25 -16.86 -20.30
N GLY A 100 3.04 -17.16 -19.01
CA GLY A 100 2.90 -18.52 -18.47
C GLY A 100 2.88 -18.59 -16.93
N ASP A 101 2.75 -19.82 -16.40
CA ASP A 101 2.60 -20.06 -14.95
C ASP A 101 3.83 -19.69 -14.11
N ARG A 102 5.00 -19.55 -14.76
CA ARG A 102 6.27 -19.16 -14.14
C ARG A 102 6.79 -17.83 -14.70
N ASP A 103 5.89 -17.00 -15.23
CA ASP A 103 6.28 -15.68 -15.72
C ASP A 103 6.74 -14.78 -14.57
N LEU A 104 7.98 -14.33 -14.67
CA LEU A 104 8.62 -13.46 -13.68
C LEU A 104 8.72 -11.99 -14.16
N ALA A 105 8.18 -11.64 -15.33
CA ALA A 105 8.37 -10.33 -15.96
C ALA A 105 7.82 -9.15 -15.15
N ASN A 106 6.92 -9.40 -14.19
CA ASN A 106 6.38 -8.37 -13.30
C ASN A 106 7.17 -8.23 -11.98
N PHE A 107 8.24 -9.00 -11.81
CA PHE A 107 9.16 -8.92 -10.67
C PHE A 107 10.44 -8.18 -11.07
N PRO A 108 11.02 -7.37 -10.18
CA PRO A 108 12.32 -6.75 -10.43
C PRO A 108 13.43 -7.81 -10.65
N PRO A 109 14.30 -7.64 -11.68
CA PRO A 109 15.39 -8.57 -11.96
C PRO A 109 16.36 -8.77 -10.80
N GLU A 110 16.54 -7.74 -9.98
CA GLU A 110 17.38 -7.79 -8.77
C GLU A 110 17.00 -8.91 -7.82
N PHE A 111 15.75 -9.40 -7.82
CA PHE A 111 15.32 -10.55 -7.02
C PHE A 111 15.28 -11.86 -7.81
N THR A 112 14.87 -11.81 -9.09
CA THR A 112 14.73 -13.03 -9.90
C THR A 112 16.07 -13.58 -10.37
N ASP A 113 17.09 -12.73 -10.42
CA ASP A 113 18.46 -13.10 -10.75
C ASP A 113 19.24 -13.58 -9.51
N GLU A 114 18.70 -13.40 -8.30
CA GLU A 114 19.33 -13.96 -7.09
C GLU A 114 19.30 -15.50 -7.12
N PRO A 115 20.34 -16.16 -6.60
CA PRO A 115 20.33 -17.61 -6.55
C PRO A 115 19.25 -18.10 -5.58
N VAL A 116 18.43 -19.07 -6.01
CA VAL A 116 17.31 -19.61 -5.24
C VAL A 116 17.82 -20.52 -4.11
N HIS A 117 18.29 -19.91 -3.03
CA HIS A 117 18.74 -20.57 -1.81
C HIS A 117 18.50 -19.69 -0.59
N LEU A 118 18.42 -20.31 0.57
CA LEU A 118 18.45 -19.58 1.85
C LEU A 118 19.91 -19.25 2.18
N THR A 119 20.14 -18.04 2.70
CA THR A 119 21.44 -17.66 3.25
C THR A 119 21.87 -18.66 4.31
N PRO A 120 23.08 -19.25 4.25
CA PRO A 120 23.54 -20.18 5.27
C PRO A 120 23.61 -19.55 6.66
N ASP A 121 23.20 -20.31 7.68
CA ASP A 121 23.18 -19.84 9.06
C ASP A 121 24.58 -19.69 9.67
N ASP A 122 24.74 -18.72 10.59
CA ASP A 122 25.87 -18.71 11.54
C ASP A 122 25.43 -19.39 12.85
N PRO A 123 25.98 -20.57 13.21
CA PRO A 123 25.59 -21.30 14.41
C PRO A 123 25.68 -20.47 15.70
N ARG A 124 26.62 -19.53 15.78
CA ARG A 124 26.82 -18.68 16.96
C ARG A 124 25.72 -17.64 17.15
N VAL A 125 25.03 -17.28 16.06
CA VAL A 125 23.86 -16.42 16.10
C VAL A 125 22.65 -17.25 16.51
N ILE A 126 22.46 -18.40 15.87
CA ILE A 126 21.32 -19.30 16.13
C ILE A 126 21.26 -19.74 17.60
N GLU A 127 22.40 -20.10 18.20
CA GLU A 127 22.50 -20.51 19.61
C GLU A 127 22.02 -19.45 20.61
N LYS A 128 22.02 -18.16 20.22
CA LYS A 128 21.61 -17.06 21.11
C LYS A 128 20.13 -16.71 20.98
N ILE A 129 19.42 -17.31 20.04
CA ILE A 129 18.00 -17.06 19.81
C ILE A 129 17.20 -17.89 20.82
N ASP A 130 16.37 -17.22 21.63
CA ASP A 130 15.42 -17.89 22.51
C ASP A 130 14.30 -18.53 21.68
N GLN A 131 14.31 -19.86 21.58
CA GLN A 131 13.34 -20.61 20.79
C GLN A 131 11.93 -20.61 21.42
N SER A 132 11.82 -20.33 22.72
CA SER A 132 10.52 -20.34 23.40
C SER A 132 9.60 -19.20 22.94
N GLU A 133 10.18 -18.10 22.43
CA GLU A 133 9.46 -16.97 21.83
C GLU A 133 8.72 -17.35 20.53
N PHE A 134 9.02 -18.51 19.95
CA PHE A 134 8.38 -19.02 18.73
C PHE A 134 7.41 -20.19 19.01
N GLU A 135 7.15 -20.54 20.28
CA GLU A 135 6.18 -21.58 20.61
C GLU A 135 4.77 -21.20 20.09
N GLY A 136 4.15 -22.11 19.33
CA GLY A 136 2.83 -21.89 18.75
C GLY A 136 2.84 -21.03 17.47
N PHE A 137 4.00 -20.83 16.85
CA PHE A 137 4.11 -20.17 15.55
C PHE A 137 3.51 -21.00 14.41
N GLU A 138 3.41 -22.32 14.58
CA GLU A 138 2.88 -23.22 13.56
C GLU A 138 1.41 -22.91 13.23
N TYR A 139 1.13 -22.73 11.95
CA TYR A 139 -0.21 -22.47 11.45
C TYR A 139 -0.43 -23.15 10.10
N VAL A 140 -1.60 -23.76 9.94
CA VAL A 140 -2.09 -24.21 8.63
C VAL A 140 -3.50 -23.64 8.44
N ASN A 141 -3.76 -23.07 7.26
CA ASN A 141 -5.07 -22.54 6.94
C ASN A 141 -6.12 -23.67 6.93
N PRO A 142 -7.10 -23.68 7.86
CA PRO A 142 -8.07 -24.77 7.96
C PRO A 142 -8.99 -24.86 6.73
N LEU A 143 -9.14 -23.78 5.96
CA LEU A 143 -9.97 -23.77 4.74
C LEU A 143 -9.31 -24.51 3.57
N LEU A 144 -7.99 -24.66 3.58
CA LEU A 144 -7.29 -25.47 2.57
C LEU A 144 -7.44 -26.97 2.86
N MET A 145 -7.49 -27.37 4.13
CA MET A 145 -7.69 -28.76 4.52
C MET A 145 -9.06 -29.31 4.08
N SER A 146 -10.12 -28.48 4.08
CA SER A 146 -11.46 -28.92 3.67
C SER A 146 -11.65 -29.16 2.17
N LEU A 147 -10.73 -28.67 1.32
CA LEU A 147 -10.83 -28.84 -0.13
C LEU A 147 -10.25 -30.20 -0.60
N GLU A 148 -9.33 -30.79 0.15
CA GLU A 148 -8.72 -32.09 -0.17
C GLU A 148 -9.63 -33.28 0.18
N ASP A 149 -10.67 -33.08 1.00
CA ASP A 149 -11.65 -34.09 1.37
C ASP A 149 -12.88 -34.16 0.42
N CYS A 150 -12.91 -33.36 -0.65
CA CYS A 150 -13.92 -33.47 -1.71
C CYS A 150 -13.38 -34.32 -2.87
N VAL A 151 -13.29 -35.64 -2.67
CA VAL A 151 -13.13 -36.65 -3.74
C VAL A 151 -14.44 -37.38 -3.97
#